data_AF-A0A1A8KVI1-F1
#
_entry.id   AF-A0A1A8KVI1-F1
#
_cell.length_a   1.000
_cell.length_b   1.000
_cell.length_c   1.000
_cell.angle_alpha   90.00
_cell.angle_beta   90.00
_cell.angle_gamma   90.00
#
_symmetry.space_group_name_H-M   'P 1'
#
loop_
_entity.id
_entity.type
_entity.pdbx_description
1 polymer ?
#
loop_
_entity_poly.entity_id
_entity_poly.type
_entity_poly.pdbx_seq_one_letter_code
_entity_poly.pdbx_strand_id
1 'polypeptide(L)' 'MNYDKLSRALRYYYNKRILHKTKGKRFTYKFNFSKVVLVNYPILDMANSPFFLAQNHFNGGSATPDC' A
#
# COMPACT_ATOMS: atom_id res chain seq x y z
N MET A 1 27.03 7.80 0.24
CA MET A 1 26.43 6.51 0.67
C MET A 1 26.50 5.55 -0.52
N ASN A 2 27.05 4.33 -0.35
CA ASN A 2 27.34 3.40 -1.47
C ASN A 2 26.37 2.21 -1.53
N TYR A 3 26.33 1.54 -2.68
CA TYR A 3 25.59 0.29 -2.92
C TYR A 3 25.94 -0.82 -1.93
N ASP A 4 27.18 -0.91 -1.46
CA ASP A 4 27.57 -1.89 -0.43
C ASP A 4 26.81 -1.67 0.89
N LYS A 5 26.70 -0.40 1.31
CA LYS A 5 25.98 -0.03 2.53
C LYS A 5 24.48 -0.22 2.35
N LEU A 6 23.93 0.17 1.21
CA LEU A 6 22.52 0.00 0.88
C LEU A 6 22.12 -1.48 0.83
N SER A 7 22.90 -2.30 0.11
CA SER A 7 22.63 -3.73 -0.02
C SER A 7 22.71 -4.45 1.33
N ARG A 8 23.61 -4.00 2.23
CA ARG A 8 23.68 -4.49 3.60
C ARG A 8 22.41 -4.18 4.40
N ALA A 9 21.89 -2.95 4.30
CA ALA A 9 20.63 -2.55 4.92
C ALA A 9 19.44 -3.37 4.39
N LEU A 10 19.34 -3.53 3.06
CA LEU A 10 18.27 -4.32 2.42
C LEU A 10 18.26 -5.78 2.89
N ARG A 11 19.43 -6.39 3.11
CA ARG A 11 19.54 -7.76 3.65
C ARG A 11 18.97 -7.88 5.06
N TYR A 12 19.11 -6.86 5.91
CA TYR A 12 18.53 -6.87 7.25
C TYR A 12 17.00 -6.82 7.24
N TYR A 13 16.40 -6.27 6.18
CA TYR A 13 14.95 -6.19 6.06
C TYR A 13 14.25 -7.52 5.72
N TYR A 14 15.00 -8.55 5.30
CA TYR A 14 14.42 -9.86 5.01
C TYR A 14 13.85 -10.53 6.26
N ASN A 15 14.61 -10.52 7.36
CA ASN A 15 14.15 -11.10 8.62
C ASN A 15 12.98 -10.30 9.22
N LYS A 16 13.00 -8.97 9.02
CA LYS A 16 11.91 -8.07 9.46
C LYS A 16 10.65 -8.17 8.60
N ARG A 17 10.63 -9.00 7.55
CA ARG A 17 9.51 -9.17 6.60
C ARG A 17 9.01 -7.87 5.95
N ILE A 18 9.86 -6.85 5.88
CA ILE A 18 9.53 -5.55 5.27
C ILE A 18 9.59 -5.66 3.74
N LEU A 19 10.62 -6.34 3.23
CA LEU A 19 10.80 -6.60 1.80
C LEU A 19 11.58 -7.90 1.58
N HIS A 20 11.53 -8.42 0.36
CA HIS A 20 12.22 -9.65 -0.05
C HIS A 20 13.00 -9.45 -1.36
N LYS A 21 14.10 -10.20 -1.53
CA LYS A 21 14.86 -10.25 -2.79
C LYS A 21 14.04 -10.96 -3.87
N THR A 22 13.93 -10.37 -5.05
CA THR A 22 13.35 -11.07 -6.21
C THR A 22 14.40 -12.03 -6.78
N LYS A 23 14.11 -13.34 -6.75
CA LYS A 23 14.98 -14.35 -7.36
C LYS A 23 15.02 -14.15 -8.89
N GLY A 24 16.20 -14.35 -9.48
CA GLY A 24 16.39 -14.22 -10.93
C GLY A 24 16.45 -12.79 -11.48
N LYS A 25 16.22 -11.75 -10.67
CA LYS A 25 16.34 -10.35 -11.10
C LYS A 25 17.41 -9.61 -10.30
N ARG A 26 18.38 -9.02 -11.00
CA ARG A 26 19.44 -8.24 -10.37
C ARG A 26 18.87 -6.93 -9.84
N PHE A 27 19.27 -6.57 -8.62
CA PHE A 27 18.87 -5.33 -7.94
C PHE A 27 17.36 -5.11 -7.73
N THR A 28 16.54 -6.15 -7.92
CA THR A 28 15.10 -6.06 -7.72
C THR A 28 14.69 -6.61 -6.35
N TYR A 29 13.80 -5.89 -5.68
CA TYR A 29 13.24 -6.24 -4.38
C TYR A 29 11.73 -6.01 -4.40
N LYS A 30 10.99 -6.84 -3.67
CA LYS A 30 9.54 -6.75 -3.52
C LYS A 30 9.19 -6.35 -2.10
N PHE A 31 8.45 -5.27 -1.95
CA PHE A 31 7.99 -4.78 -0.66
C PHE A 31 6.76 -5.55 -0.17
N ASN A 32 6.65 -5.75 1.13
CA ASN A 32 5.48 -6.36 1.75
C ASN A 32 4.57 -5.27 2.33
N PHE A 33 3.58 -4.85 1.55
CA PHE A 33 2.63 -3.81 1.97
C PHE A 33 1.76 -4.24 3.16
N SER A 34 1.49 -5.53 3.35
CA SER A 34 0.59 -6.00 4.41
C SER A 34 1.10 -5.71 5.82
N LYS A 35 2.42 -5.70 6.04
CA LYS A 35 3.01 -5.39 7.36
C LYS A 35 3.34 -3.90 7.53
N VAL A 36 3.71 -3.21 6.44
CA VAL A 36 4.04 -1.78 6.53
C VAL A 36 2.79 -0.92 6.64
N VAL A 37 1.71 -1.29 5.96
CA VAL A 37 0.41 -0.60 6.12
C VAL A 37 -0.10 -0.82 7.55
N LEU A 38 -0.02 -2.03 8.10
CA LEU A 38 -0.48 -2.30 9.47
C LEU A 38 0.30 -1.53 10.55
N VAL A 39 1.61 -1.30 10.35
CA VAL A 39 2.47 -0.63 11.33
C VAL A 39 2.43 0.90 11.17
N ASN A 40 2.23 1.42 9.95
CA ASN A 40 2.24 2.86 9.67
C ASN A 40 0.83 3.48 9.57
N TYR A 41 -0.20 2.65 9.37
CA TYR A 41 -1.62 3.02 9.41
C TYR A 41 -2.34 2.02 10.32
N PRO A 42 -2.43 2.28 11.63
CA PRO A 42 -3.35 1.54 12.48
C PRO A 42 -4.74 1.62 11.85
N ILE A 43 -5.42 0.47 11.79
CA ILE A 43 -6.74 0.23 11.17
C ILE A 43 -7.81 1.29 11.53
N LEU A 44 -7.59 2.06 12.59
CA LEU A 44 -8.41 3.19 13.03
C LEU A 44 -8.42 4.38 12.04
N ASP A 45 -7.42 4.54 11.16
CA ASP A 45 -7.37 5.68 10.21
C ASP A 45 -8.04 5.37 8.85
N MET A 46 -8.21 4.10 8.48
CA MET A 46 -8.87 3.75 7.20
C MET A 46 -10.40 3.86 7.26
N ALA A 47 -10.97 3.87 8.46
CA ALA A 47 -12.38 4.16 8.70
C ALA A 47 -12.76 5.63 8.41
N ASN A 48 -11.78 6.53 8.29
CA ASN A 48 -12.01 7.94 8.02
C ASN A 48 -11.57 8.36 6.60
N SER A 49 -11.34 7.39 5.71
CA SER A 49 -11.05 7.70 4.31
C SER A 49 -12.29 8.31 3.63
N PRO A 50 -12.22 9.55 3.12
CA PRO A 50 -13.36 10.19 2.46
C PRO A 50 -13.77 9.48 1.16
N PHE A 51 -12.98 8.51 0.70
CA PHE A 51 -13.29 7.68 -0.46
C PHE A 51 -14.48 6.73 -0.22
N PHE A 52 -14.65 6.19 0.99
CA PHE A 52 -15.80 5.34 1.32
C PHE A 52 -17.05 6.15 1.69
N LEU A 53 -16.92 7.36 2.24
CA LEU A 53 -18.07 8.24 2.47
C LEU A 53 -18.63 8.82 1.17
N ALA A 54 -17.82 8.95 0.12
CA ALA A 54 -18.28 9.43 -1.19
C ALA A 54 -19.10 8.39 -1.99
N GLN A 55 -19.05 7.10 -1.65
CA GLN A 55 -19.80 6.06 -2.38
C GLN A 55 -21.27 5.93 -1.93
N ASN A 56 -21.67 6.51 -0.80
CA ASN A 56 -23.04 6.36 -0.28
C ASN A 56 -24.05 7.43 -0.78
N HIS A 57 -23.69 8.26 -1.77
CA HIS A 57 -24.62 9.29 -2.29
C HIS A 57 -24.96 9.18 -3.79
N PHE A 58 -24.56 8.09 -4.45
CA PHE A 58 -24.98 7.79 -5.83
C PHE A 58 -25.76 6.48 -5.89
N ASN A 59 -26.83 6.38 -5.12
CA ASN A 59 -27.91 5.45 -5.44
C ASN A 59 -29.25 6.10 -5.11
N GLY A 60 -29.84 6.78 -6.09
CA GLY A 60 -31.10 7.48 -5.93
C GLY A 60 -31.61 8.09 -7.21
N GLY A 61 -32.38 7.30 -7.98
CA GLY A 61 -33.55 7.83 -8.67
C GLY A 61 -33.38 8.26 -10.12
N SER A 62 -33.91 7.42 -11.00
CA SER A 62 -34.55 7.76 -12.28
C SER A 62 -35.35 9.07 -12.26
N ALA A 63 -35.16 9.94 -13.26
CA ALA A 63 -36.23 10.64 -13.99
C ALA A 63 -35.63 11.40 -15.18
N THR A 64 -36.32 11.31 -16.32
CA THR A 64 -36.11 12.01 -17.58
C THR A 64 -36.19 13.53 -17.43
N PRO A 65 -35.73 14.30 -18.43
CA PRO A 65 -36.47 15.50 -18.80
C PRO A 65 -36.93 15.39 -20.25
N ASP A 66 -38.25 15.38 -20.40
CA ASP A 66 -38.95 15.87 -21.58
C ASP A 66 -38.71 17.37 -21.76
N CYS A 67 -38.80 17.78 -23.03
CA CYS A 67 -38.80 19.15 -23.60
C CYS A 67 -37.44 19.81 -23.86
#